data_AF-A0A522H5R7-F1
#
_entry.id   AF-A0A522H5R7-F1
#
_cell.length_a   1.000
_cell.length_b   1.000
_cell.length_c   1.000
_cell.angle_alpha   90.00
_cell.angle_beta   90.00
_cell.angle_gamma   90.00
#
_symmetry.space_group_name_H-M   'P 1'
#
loop_
_entity.id
_entity.type
_entity.pdbx_description
1 polymer ?
#
loop_
_entity_poly.entity_id
_entity_poly.type
_entity_poly.pdbx_seq_one_letter_code
_entity_poly.pdbx_strand_id
1 'polypeptide(L)'
;MPLVAATQTPSSTDYSVIGTVVLTQFVTLALFFLKDHLDRRNDRDKRARDMKRDVFLEVAPAIQRVYASLAEMASPLTSVEKIAEKWTGAFGAVAKLQAVANDETLEAARKLMTSLGSIMLRMMAKRAEVGTDLEATKQLIAFWRQETEGYPALIADFASKARSEIPLPLDKNAFLDGIELSNKAMFAEMDNLFESLAKQQSGESRESQAGRVTEDREQSTRDRLATNGGVDSICMEAQLTPDQVANISAEIVGLRQQVAFWEYRYLNYFLVHRTQLVLNWLVDRQAKGQSTTQHYCEAELSARVVSPGEGKAVLQALEAHALISAAGGMLVVTPKGLDYVNWRGPIPQGDVAS
;
A
#
# COMPACT_ATOMS: atom_id res chain seq x y z
N MET A 1 47.80 52.25 84.22
CA MET A 1 47.21 51.90 82.90
C MET A 1 46.69 50.48 82.97
N PRO A 2 45.37 50.24 82.94
CA PRO A 2 44.83 48.90 82.96
C PRO A 2 44.72 48.35 81.52
N LEU A 3 45.22 47.12 81.32
CA LEU A 3 45.00 46.34 80.10
C LEU A 3 43.54 45.89 80.08
N VAL A 4 42.74 46.48 79.19
CA VAL A 4 41.38 46.04 78.89
C VAL A 4 41.49 44.82 77.98
N ALA A 5 41.24 43.64 78.55
CA ALA A 5 41.16 42.39 77.79
C ALA A 5 39.89 42.41 76.92
N ALA A 6 40.07 42.56 75.60
CA ALA A 6 38.99 42.45 74.64
C ALA A 6 38.46 41.00 74.63
N THR A 7 37.26 40.82 75.18
CA THR A 7 36.52 39.56 75.13
C THR A 7 36.03 39.36 73.69
N GLN A 8 36.75 38.56 72.91
CA GLN A 8 36.27 38.10 71.62
C GLN A 8 35.07 37.18 71.86
N THR A 9 33.87 37.67 71.55
CA THR A 9 32.67 36.82 71.48
C THR A 9 32.86 35.83 70.34
N PRO A 10 32.68 34.51 70.56
CA PRO A 10 32.82 33.51 69.50
C PRO A 10 31.82 33.84 68.38
N SER A 11 32.33 34.00 67.16
CA SER A 11 31.48 34.20 65.98
C SER A 11 30.57 32.98 65.83
N SER A 12 29.26 33.22 65.82
CA SER A 12 28.28 32.17 65.54
C SER A 12 28.64 31.54 64.19
N THR A 13 29.00 30.26 64.21
CA THR A 13 29.36 29.52 63.00
C THR A 13 28.15 29.52 62.08
N ASP A 14 28.26 30.20 60.95
CA ASP A 14 27.14 30.40 60.02
C ASP A 14 26.94 29.11 59.20
N TYR A 15 26.08 28.22 59.71
CA TYR A 15 25.75 26.94 59.06
C TYR A 15 24.87 27.11 57.81
N SER A 16 24.45 28.33 57.47
CA SER A 16 23.61 28.59 56.30
C SER A 16 24.27 28.15 54.99
N VAL A 17 25.59 28.32 54.86
CA VAL A 17 26.37 27.93 53.66
C VAL A 17 26.38 26.41 53.47
N ILE A 18 26.50 25.64 54.55
CA ILE A 18 26.46 24.17 54.46
C ILE A 18 25.04 23.72 54.09
N GLY A 19 24.01 24.37 54.66
CA GLY A 19 22.61 24.10 54.33
C GLY A 19 22.27 24.36 52.86
N THR A 20 22.74 25.47 52.28
CA THR A 20 22.48 25.79 50.87
C THR A 20 23.17 24.82 49.91
N VAL A 21 24.40 24.39 50.20
CA VAL A 21 25.11 23.39 49.40
C VAL A 21 24.37 22.05 49.42
N VAL A 22 23.97 21.56 50.60
CA VAL A 22 23.23 20.29 50.72
C VAL A 22 21.88 20.36 50.00
N LEU A 23 21.14 21.47 50.16
CA LEU A 23 19.86 21.67 49.48
C LEU A 23 20.04 21.69 47.95
N THR A 24 21.07 22.38 47.45
CA THR A 24 21.35 22.46 46.00
C THR A 24 21.69 21.09 45.42
N GLN A 25 22.48 20.28 46.12
CA GLN A 25 22.78 18.91 45.72
C GLN A 25 21.52 18.03 45.70
N PHE A 26 20.66 18.17 46.71
CA PHE A 26 19.40 17.41 46.79
C PHE A 26 18.44 17.78 45.64
N VAL A 27 18.28 19.07 45.34
CA VAL A 27 17.46 19.54 44.20
C VAL A 27 18.03 19.04 42.87
N THR A 28 19.35 19.08 42.70
CA THR A 28 20.01 18.59 41.49
C THR A 28 19.78 17.10 41.28
N LEU A 29 19.92 16.29 42.33
CA LEU A 29 19.61 14.86 42.29
C LEU A 29 18.13 14.61 41.98
N ALA A 30 17.21 15.35 42.61
CA ALA A 30 15.78 15.23 42.36
C ALA A 30 15.41 15.56 40.89
N LEU A 31 15.99 16.61 40.32
CA LEU A 31 15.82 16.96 38.90
C LEU A 31 16.40 15.89 37.97
N PHE A 32 17.54 15.31 38.32
CA PHE A 32 18.14 14.21 37.55
C PHE A 32 17.23 12.97 37.54
N PHE A 33 16.71 12.56 38.72
CA PHE A 33 15.76 11.45 38.81
C PHE A 33 14.43 11.74 38.11
N LEU A 34 13.92 12.97 38.18
CA LEU A 34 12.70 13.38 37.48
C LEU A 34 12.90 13.34 35.96
N LYS A 35 14.05 13.83 35.47
CA LYS A 35 14.40 13.76 34.05
C LYS A 35 14.51 12.31 33.57
N ASP A 36 15.28 11.47 34.26
CA ASP A 36 15.41 10.04 33.92
C ASP A 36 14.04 9.33 33.94
N HIS A 37 13.18 9.67 34.91
CA HIS A 37 11.81 9.15 34.95
C HIS A 37 10.96 9.58 33.74
N LEU A 38 11.02 10.86 33.35
CA LEU A 38 10.33 11.40 32.18
C LEU A 38 10.88 10.81 30.88
N ASP A 39 12.20 10.66 30.76
CA ASP A 39 12.86 10.07 29.59
C ASP A 39 12.45 8.59 29.43
N ARG A 40 12.41 7.81 30.52
CA ARG A 40 11.91 6.43 30.50
C ARG A 40 10.44 6.34 30.11
N ARG A 41 9.61 7.31 30.52
CA ARG A 41 8.20 7.37 30.12
C ARG A 41 8.06 7.70 28.64
N ASN A 42 8.78 8.71 28.16
CA ASN A 42 8.82 9.08 26.75
C ASN A 42 9.32 7.92 25.86
N ASP A 43 10.32 7.17 26.32
CA ASP A 43 10.83 5.98 25.63
C ASP A 43 9.81 4.86 25.55
N ARG A 44 9.05 4.61 26.63
CA ARG A 44 7.96 3.62 26.62
C ARG A 44 6.84 4.03 25.66
N ASP A 45 6.43 5.30 25.70
CA ASP A 45 5.38 5.83 24.83
C ASP A 45 5.82 5.84 23.37
N LYS A 46 7.11 6.11 23.10
CA LYS A 46 7.70 5.99 21.77
C LYS A 46 7.70 4.55 21.27
N ARG A 47 8.18 3.59 22.07
CA ARG A 47 8.18 2.16 21.70
C ARG A 47 6.77 1.63 21.47
N ALA A 48 5.79 2.04 22.29
CA ALA A 48 4.40 1.67 22.10
C ALA A 48 3.84 2.21 20.77
N ARG A 49 4.13 3.46 20.42
CA ARG A 49 3.75 4.06 19.13
C ARG A 49 4.45 3.40 17.94
N ASP A 50 5.74 3.10 18.06
CA ASP A 50 6.51 2.43 17.01
C ASP A 50 5.99 1.01 16.78
N MET A 51 5.77 0.23 17.85
CA MET A 51 5.18 -1.11 17.77
C MET A 51 3.79 -1.08 17.13
N LYS A 52 2.96 -0.11 17.53
CA LYS A 52 1.63 0.09 16.94
C LYS A 52 1.74 0.36 15.44
N ARG A 53 2.58 1.32 15.05
CA ARG A 53 2.84 1.65 13.64
C ARG A 53 3.26 0.42 12.85
N ASP A 54 4.21 -0.36 13.36
CA ASP A 54 4.73 -1.53 12.67
C ASP A 54 3.64 -2.61 12.48
N VAL A 55 2.78 -2.82 13.48
CA VAL A 55 1.62 -3.71 13.35
C VAL A 55 0.62 -3.20 12.30
N PHE A 56 0.29 -1.90 12.30
CA PHE A 56 -0.62 -1.35 11.28
C PHE A 56 -0.03 -1.44 9.86
N LEU A 57 1.28 -1.24 9.72
CA LEU A 57 2.00 -1.43 8.46
C LEU A 57 2.04 -2.89 8.00
N GLU A 58 1.99 -3.84 8.93
CA GLU A 58 1.87 -5.27 8.60
C GLU A 58 0.42 -5.66 8.22
N VAL A 59 -0.57 -5.04 8.86
CA VAL A 59 -2.00 -5.34 8.66
C VAL A 59 -2.52 -4.80 7.33
N ALA A 60 -2.09 -3.61 6.91
CA ALA A 60 -2.51 -3.02 5.65
C ALA A 60 -2.30 -3.95 4.43
N PRO A 61 -1.09 -4.49 4.17
CA PRO A 61 -0.86 -5.43 3.05
C PRO A 61 -1.54 -6.79 3.29
N ALA A 62 -1.83 -7.16 4.54
CA ALA A 62 -2.60 -8.38 4.82
C ALA A 62 -4.07 -8.24 4.37
N ILE A 63 -4.76 -7.17 4.77
CA ILE A 63 -6.13 -6.86 4.33
C ILE A 63 -6.19 -6.74 2.81
N GLN A 64 -5.18 -6.11 2.22
CA GLN A 64 -5.08 -6.00 0.79
C GLN A 64 -4.96 -7.35 0.08
N ARG A 65 -4.09 -8.25 0.56
CA ARG A 65 -3.98 -9.61 0.01
C ARG A 65 -5.31 -10.36 0.09
N VAL A 66 -6.07 -10.16 1.16
CA VAL A 66 -7.42 -10.72 1.31
C VAL A 66 -8.34 -10.19 0.22
N TYR A 67 -8.40 -8.87 0.02
CA TYR A 67 -9.20 -8.27 -1.04
C TYR A 67 -8.78 -8.75 -2.44
N ALA A 68 -7.48 -8.73 -2.73
CA ALA A 68 -6.93 -9.19 -4.00
C ALA A 68 -7.22 -10.68 -4.26
N SER A 69 -7.37 -11.49 -3.21
CA SER A 69 -7.76 -12.90 -3.34
C SER A 69 -9.25 -13.08 -3.68
N LEU A 70 -10.12 -12.11 -3.36
CA LEU A 70 -11.51 -12.11 -3.84
C LEU A 70 -11.55 -12.01 -5.38
N ALA A 71 -10.68 -11.19 -5.96
CA ALA A 71 -10.51 -11.13 -7.41
C ALA A 71 -10.01 -12.45 -7.99
N GLU A 72 -9.12 -13.18 -7.28
CA GLU A 72 -8.69 -14.52 -7.72
C GLU A 72 -9.82 -15.52 -7.71
N MET A 73 -10.76 -15.41 -6.76
CA MET A 73 -11.91 -16.29 -6.71
C MET A 73 -12.82 -16.16 -7.92
N ALA A 74 -12.83 -15.01 -8.58
CA ALA A 74 -13.53 -14.82 -9.84
C ALA A 74 -12.87 -15.60 -10.99
N SER A 75 -11.61 -16.04 -10.85
CA SER A 75 -10.95 -16.91 -11.81
C SER A 75 -11.28 -18.38 -11.55
N PRO A 76 -11.84 -19.11 -12.53
CA PRO A 76 -12.13 -20.54 -12.38
C PRO A 76 -10.88 -21.40 -12.24
N LEU A 77 -9.69 -20.87 -12.57
CA LEU A 77 -8.42 -21.58 -12.49
C LEU A 77 -7.76 -21.53 -11.12
N THR A 78 -8.08 -20.54 -10.29
CA THR A 78 -7.39 -20.40 -9.00
C THR A 78 -7.91 -21.44 -8.02
N SER A 79 -7.03 -22.27 -7.46
CA SER A 79 -7.46 -23.23 -6.44
C SER A 79 -7.92 -22.51 -5.16
N VAL A 80 -9.03 -22.99 -4.59
CA VAL A 80 -9.59 -22.48 -3.33
C VAL A 80 -8.56 -22.61 -2.19
N GLU A 81 -7.75 -23.67 -2.19
CA GLU A 81 -6.69 -23.89 -1.20
C GLU A 81 -5.65 -22.77 -1.18
N LYS A 82 -5.19 -22.29 -2.35
CA LYS A 82 -4.23 -21.17 -2.45
C LYS A 82 -4.83 -19.86 -1.93
N ILE A 83 -6.15 -19.69 -2.10
CA ILE A 83 -6.87 -18.54 -1.57
C ILE A 83 -6.94 -18.66 -0.03
N ALA A 84 -7.33 -19.81 0.50
CA ALA A 84 -7.39 -20.07 1.94
C ALA A 84 -6.04 -19.85 2.65
N GLU A 85 -4.92 -20.22 2.01
CA GLU A 85 -3.57 -19.98 2.52
C GLU A 85 -3.29 -18.47 2.68
N LYS A 86 -3.62 -17.65 1.67
CA LYS A 86 -3.47 -16.19 1.73
C LYS A 86 -4.30 -15.56 2.84
N TRP A 87 -5.52 -16.06 3.04
CA TRP A 87 -6.40 -15.63 4.12
C TRP A 87 -5.86 -15.95 5.51
N THR A 88 -5.32 -17.16 5.68
CA THR A 88 -4.72 -17.59 6.95
C THR A 88 -3.57 -16.67 7.36
N GLY A 89 -2.71 -16.29 6.40
CA GLY A 89 -1.64 -15.31 6.65
C GLY A 89 -2.17 -13.93 7.07
N ALA A 90 -3.30 -13.50 6.52
CA ALA A 90 -3.88 -12.20 6.86
C ALA A 90 -4.56 -12.18 8.24
N PHE A 91 -5.22 -13.27 8.65
CA PHE A 91 -5.77 -13.39 10.00
C PHE A 91 -4.68 -13.28 11.07
N GLY A 92 -3.49 -13.83 10.82
CA GLY A 92 -2.34 -13.67 11.71
C GLY A 92 -1.93 -12.21 11.91
N ALA A 93 -1.88 -11.43 10.83
CA ALA A 93 -1.58 -9.99 10.90
C ALA A 93 -2.69 -9.22 11.64
N VAL A 94 -3.97 -9.48 11.33
CA VAL A 94 -5.10 -8.83 12.00
C VAL A 94 -5.17 -9.20 13.48
N ALA A 95 -4.82 -10.42 13.86
CA ALA A 95 -4.77 -10.83 15.27
C ALA A 95 -3.76 -9.99 16.07
N LYS A 96 -2.64 -9.55 15.45
CA LYS A 96 -1.68 -8.65 16.11
C LYS A 96 -2.28 -7.29 16.47
N LEU A 97 -3.33 -6.82 15.78
CA LEU A 97 -4.02 -5.60 16.19
C LEU A 97 -4.57 -5.72 17.62
N GLN A 98 -4.99 -6.92 18.05
CA GLN A 98 -5.56 -7.13 19.39
C GLN A 98 -4.59 -6.74 20.52
N ALA A 99 -3.29 -6.72 20.24
CA ALA A 99 -2.27 -6.34 21.20
C ALA A 99 -2.01 -4.83 21.27
N VAL A 100 -2.37 -4.04 20.24
CA VAL A 100 -1.90 -2.66 20.09
C VAL A 100 -2.98 -1.63 19.77
N ALA A 101 -4.08 -2.04 19.13
CA ALA A 101 -5.14 -1.16 18.66
C ALA A 101 -6.19 -0.94 19.76
N ASN A 102 -6.84 0.22 19.72
CA ASN A 102 -7.96 0.52 20.58
C ASN A 102 -9.20 -0.30 20.18
N ASP A 103 -10.20 -0.32 21.05
CA ASP A 103 -11.42 -1.11 20.83
C ASP A 103 -12.17 -0.69 19.56
N GLU A 104 -12.21 0.62 19.24
CA GLU A 104 -12.90 1.12 18.06
C GLU A 104 -12.25 0.63 16.75
N THR A 105 -10.93 0.69 16.66
CA THR A 105 -10.19 0.19 15.49
C THR A 105 -10.25 -1.32 15.40
N LEU A 106 -10.24 -2.03 16.53
CA LEU A 106 -10.45 -3.47 16.57
C LEU A 106 -11.84 -3.85 16.08
N GLU A 107 -12.87 -3.11 16.48
CA GLU A 107 -14.23 -3.32 16.01
C GLU A 107 -14.34 -3.06 14.51
N ALA A 108 -13.76 -1.96 14.01
CA ALA A 108 -13.72 -1.66 12.58
C ALA A 108 -12.98 -2.74 11.78
N ALA A 109 -11.83 -3.21 12.27
CA ALA A 109 -11.08 -4.32 11.66
C ALA A 109 -11.88 -5.62 11.64
N ARG A 110 -12.59 -5.95 12.74
CA ARG A 110 -13.46 -7.12 12.81
C ARG A 110 -14.63 -7.03 11.83
N LYS A 111 -15.29 -5.87 11.73
CA LYS A 111 -16.37 -5.63 10.75
C LYS A 111 -15.86 -5.83 9.34
N LEU A 112 -14.72 -5.24 9.01
CA LEU A 112 -14.05 -5.39 7.71
C LEU A 112 -13.75 -6.85 7.38
N MET A 113 -13.07 -7.56 8.29
CA MET A 113 -12.70 -8.97 8.07
C MET A 113 -13.91 -9.91 8.03
N THR A 114 -14.94 -9.66 8.83
CA THR A 114 -16.19 -10.43 8.82
C THR A 114 -16.92 -10.23 7.49
N SER A 115 -17.01 -8.99 7.02
CA SER A 115 -17.64 -8.69 5.73
C SER A 115 -16.87 -9.33 4.58
N LEU A 116 -15.55 -9.20 4.57
CA LEU A 116 -14.69 -9.88 3.60
C LEU A 116 -14.94 -11.39 3.65
N GLY A 117 -14.96 -12.00 4.83
CA GLY A 117 -15.17 -13.44 5.01
C GLY A 117 -16.52 -13.91 4.48
N SER A 118 -17.57 -13.11 4.72
CA SER A 118 -18.89 -13.34 4.14
C SER A 118 -18.89 -13.27 2.62
N ILE A 119 -18.22 -12.25 2.04
CA ILE A 119 -18.07 -12.12 0.59
C ILE A 119 -17.36 -13.34 0.01
N MET A 120 -16.27 -13.79 0.64
CA MET A 120 -15.56 -15.00 0.21
C MET A 120 -16.46 -16.23 0.20
N LEU A 121 -17.19 -16.49 1.29
CA LEU A 121 -18.07 -17.67 1.36
C LEU A 121 -19.16 -17.62 0.28
N ARG A 122 -19.73 -16.44 0.03
CA ARG A 122 -20.71 -16.24 -1.04
C ARG A 122 -20.09 -16.43 -2.43
N MET A 123 -18.88 -15.91 -2.66
CA MET A 123 -18.12 -16.11 -3.91
C MET A 123 -17.82 -17.59 -4.15
N MET A 124 -17.41 -18.33 -3.12
CA MET A 124 -17.15 -19.77 -3.20
C MET A 124 -18.42 -20.56 -3.51
N ALA A 125 -19.53 -20.24 -2.85
CA ALA A 125 -20.83 -20.85 -3.11
C ALA A 125 -21.27 -20.56 -4.55
N LYS A 126 -21.16 -19.32 -5.01
CA LYS A 126 -21.50 -18.96 -6.39
C LYS A 126 -20.62 -19.73 -7.38
N ARG A 127 -19.31 -19.82 -7.13
CA ARG A 127 -18.38 -20.53 -8.00
C ARG A 127 -18.71 -22.02 -8.14
N ALA A 128 -19.20 -22.66 -7.09
CA ALA A 128 -19.66 -24.05 -7.15
C ALA A 128 -20.93 -24.22 -8.00
N GLU A 129 -21.75 -23.17 -8.13
CA GLU A 129 -22.99 -23.16 -8.92
C GLU A 129 -22.72 -22.94 -10.42
N VAL A 130 -21.86 -21.98 -10.77
CA VAL A 130 -21.78 -21.49 -12.16
C VAL A 130 -20.91 -22.34 -13.09
N GLY A 131 -20.03 -23.20 -12.55
CA GLY A 131 -19.10 -24.00 -13.37
C GLY A 131 -17.81 -23.26 -13.71
N THR A 132 -17.17 -23.61 -14.83
CA THR A 132 -15.82 -23.15 -15.20
C THR A 132 -15.70 -22.48 -16.57
N ASP A 133 -16.80 -22.26 -17.27
CA ASP A 133 -16.78 -21.65 -18.59
C ASP A 133 -16.66 -20.11 -18.55
N LEU A 134 -16.67 -19.47 -19.71
CA LEU A 134 -16.55 -18.01 -19.81
C LEU A 134 -17.74 -17.30 -19.16
N GLU A 135 -18.94 -17.87 -19.30
CA GLU A 135 -20.17 -17.26 -18.81
C GLU A 135 -20.24 -17.36 -17.28
N ALA A 136 -19.77 -18.46 -16.71
CA ALA A 136 -19.50 -18.64 -15.29
C ALA A 136 -18.57 -17.55 -14.75
N THR A 137 -17.49 -17.26 -15.49
CA THR A 137 -16.51 -16.22 -15.12
C THR A 137 -17.15 -14.83 -15.12
N LYS A 138 -17.95 -14.48 -16.13
CA LYS A 138 -18.69 -13.21 -16.18
C LYS A 138 -19.68 -13.08 -15.02
N GLN A 139 -20.44 -14.13 -14.75
CA GLN A 139 -21.39 -14.16 -13.64
C GLN A 139 -20.69 -14.00 -12.29
N LEU A 140 -19.53 -14.64 -12.09
CA LEU A 140 -18.73 -14.48 -10.89
C LEU A 140 -18.19 -13.07 -10.72
N ILE A 141 -17.83 -12.39 -11.81
CA ILE A 141 -17.30 -11.03 -11.78
C ILE A 141 -18.40 -10.02 -11.51
N ALA A 142 -19.58 -10.19 -12.13
CA ALA A 142 -20.76 -9.40 -11.83
C ALA A 142 -21.16 -9.56 -10.35
N PHE A 143 -21.14 -10.80 -9.85
CA PHE A 143 -21.40 -11.09 -8.45
C PHE A 143 -20.34 -10.44 -7.54
N TRP A 144 -19.06 -10.56 -7.87
CA TRP A 144 -17.96 -9.93 -7.13
C TRP A 144 -18.10 -8.40 -7.08
N ARG A 145 -18.47 -7.77 -8.21
CA ARG A 145 -18.74 -6.32 -8.28
C ARG A 145 -19.84 -5.91 -7.31
N GLN A 146 -20.96 -6.62 -7.32
CA GLN A 146 -22.07 -6.38 -6.40
C GLN A 146 -21.65 -6.55 -4.94
N GLU A 147 -20.92 -7.61 -4.64
CA GLU A 147 -20.48 -7.94 -3.29
C GLU A 147 -19.45 -6.95 -2.73
N THR A 148 -18.66 -6.32 -3.60
CA THR A 148 -17.61 -5.36 -3.20
C THR A 148 -18.07 -3.92 -3.15
N GLU A 149 -19.33 -3.62 -3.48
CA GLU A 149 -19.87 -2.26 -3.45
C GLU A 149 -19.79 -1.63 -2.04
N GLY A 150 -20.02 -2.42 -0.99
CA GLY A 150 -19.92 -1.97 0.41
C GLY A 150 -18.49 -1.92 0.97
N TYR A 151 -17.50 -2.46 0.24
CA TYR A 151 -16.13 -2.60 0.74
C TYR A 151 -15.39 -1.28 0.96
N PRO A 152 -15.48 -0.25 0.06
CA PRO A 152 -14.79 1.03 0.25
C PRO A 152 -15.14 1.71 1.59
N ALA A 153 -16.43 1.70 1.95
CA ALA A 153 -16.91 2.28 3.20
C ALA A 153 -16.28 1.61 4.44
N LEU A 154 -16.17 0.28 4.42
CA LEU A 154 -15.57 -0.49 5.51
C LEU A 154 -14.07 -0.25 5.65
N ILE A 155 -13.32 -0.21 4.53
CA ILE A 155 -11.89 0.12 4.59
C ILE A 155 -11.71 1.55 5.12
N ALA A 156 -12.49 2.50 4.62
CA ALA A 156 -12.34 3.90 5.02
C ALA A 156 -12.65 4.11 6.50
N ASP A 157 -13.64 3.39 7.04
CA ASP A 157 -13.91 3.40 8.47
C ASP A 157 -12.71 2.84 9.25
N PHE A 158 -12.22 1.65 8.90
CA PHE A 158 -11.03 1.06 9.51
C PHE A 158 -9.80 1.98 9.42
N ALA A 159 -9.52 2.53 8.23
CA ALA A 159 -8.39 3.43 7.99
C ALA A 159 -8.53 4.74 8.80
N SER A 160 -9.75 5.27 8.94
CA SER A 160 -10.02 6.45 9.75
C SER A 160 -9.77 6.17 11.23
N LYS A 161 -10.23 5.02 11.75
CA LYS A 161 -10.01 4.62 13.16
C LYS A 161 -8.54 4.35 13.45
N ALA A 162 -7.86 3.58 12.60
CA ALA A 162 -6.41 3.34 12.68
C ALA A 162 -5.59 4.64 12.74
N ARG A 163 -6.00 5.67 12.00
CA ARG A 163 -5.34 6.98 11.98
C ARG A 163 -5.64 7.87 13.16
N SER A 164 -6.78 7.69 13.83
CA SER A 164 -6.99 8.37 15.12
C SER A 164 -5.97 7.92 16.16
N GLU A 165 -5.37 6.74 15.98
CA GLU A 165 -4.38 6.17 16.89
C GLU A 165 -2.93 6.42 16.47
N ILE A 166 -2.68 6.61 15.17
CA ILE A 166 -1.37 6.97 14.62
C ILE A 166 -1.58 8.22 13.77
N PRO A 167 -1.05 9.39 14.17
CA PRO A 167 -1.22 10.64 13.44
C PRO A 167 -0.56 10.50 12.05
N LEU A 168 -1.39 10.18 11.07
CA LEU A 168 -1.02 10.06 9.67
C LEU A 168 -1.95 11.01 8.89
N PRO A 169 -1.42 11.82 7.96
CA PRO A 169 -2.27 12.70 7.16
C PRO A 169 -3.17 11.83 6.26
N LEU A 170 -4.48 11.86 6.50
CA LEU A 170 -5.49 11.31 5.59
C LEU A 170 -6.69 12.19 5.56
N ASP A 171 -7.09 12.47 4.34
CA ASP A 171 -8.45 12.83 4.04
C ASP A 171 -9.26 11.55 3.79
N LYS A 172 -10.18 11.22 4.71
CA LYS A 172 -11.07 10.05 4.62
C LYS A 172 -11.88 10.07 3.32
N ASN A 173 -12.31 11.24 2.86
CA ASN A 173 -13.13 11.37 1.67
C ASN A 173 -12.29 11.14 0.43
N ALA A 174 -11.12 11.79 0.33
CA ALA A 174 -10.19 11.55 -0.79
C ALA A 174 -9.77 10.07 -0.89
N PHE A 175 -9.66 9.40 0.25
CA PHE A 175 -9.37 7.98 0.33
C PHE A 175 -10.52 7.10 -0.18
N LEU A 176 -11.75 7.39 0.24
CA LEU A 176 -12.96 6.74 -0.25
C LEU A 176 -13.07 6.89 -1.77
N ASP A 177 -12.98 8.14 -2.24
CA ASP A 177 -13.04 8.48 -3.67
C ASP A 177 -11.96 7.72 -4.46
N GLY A 178 -10.77 7.58 -3.89
CA GLY A 178 -9.67 6.82 -4.49
C GLY A 178 -9.98 5.33 -4.65
N ILE A 179 -10.57 4.70 -3.64
CA ILE A 179 -10.97 3.28 -3.70
C ILE A 179 -12.12 3.10 -4.71
N GLU A 180 -13.13 3.98 -4.68
CA GLU A 180 -14.27 3.91 -5.60
C GLU A 180 -13.82 4.08 -7.06
N LEU A 181 -12.96 5.07 -7.32
CA LEU A 181 -12.39 5.30 -8.66
C LEU A 181 -11.54 4.11 -9.11
N SER A 182 -10.76 3.52 -8.20
CA SER A 182 -9.97 2.32 -8.48
C SER A 182 -10.85 1.13 -8.87
N ASN A 183 -11.87 0.84 -8.06
CA ASN A 183 -12.82 -0.24 -8.35
C ASN A 183 -13.52 0.00 -9.68
N LYS A 184 -13.99 1.22 -9.94
CA LYS A 184 -14.63 1.59 -11.19
C LYS A 184 -13.72 1.37 -12.40
N ALA A 185 -12.46 1.80 -12.31
CA ALA A 185 -11.48 1.62 -13.39
C ALA A 185 -11.17 0.14 -13.63
N MET A 186 -10.90 -0.62 -12.58
CA MET A 186 -10.65 -2.07 -12.66
C MET A 186 -11.82 -2.79 -13.33
N PHE A 187 -13.04 -2.50 -12.90
CA PHE A 187 -14.24 -3.13 -13.44
C PHE A 187 -14.53 -2.74 -14.89
N ALA A 188 -14.26 -1.47 -15.27
CA ALA A 188 -14.38 -1.05 -16.67
C ALA A 188 -13.39 -1.79 -17.57
N GLU A 189 -12.14 -1.98 -17.14
CA GLU A 189 -11.16 -2.75 -17.91
C GLU A 189 -11.53 -4.23 -18.02
N MET A 190 -12.12 -4.81 -16.97
CA MET A 190 -12.68 -6.16 -17.04
C MET A 190 -13.81 -6.26 -18.05
N ASP A 191 -14.71 -5.27 -18.11
CA ASP A 191 -15.81 -5.25 -19.08
C ASP A 191 -15.27 -5.16 -20.52
N ASN A 192 -14.29 -4.29 -20.77
CA ASN A 192 -13.60 -4.19 -22.06
C ASN A 192 -12.97 -5.52 -22.49
N LEU A 193 -12.33 -6.20 -21.55
CA LEU A 193 -11.72 -7.50 -21.77
C LEU A 193 -12.77 -8.54 -22.18
N PHE A 194 -13.90 -8.62 -21.47
CA PHE A 194 -14.97 -9.54 -21.83
C PHE A 194 -15.59 -9.25 -23.19
N GLU A 195 -15.74 -7.98 -23.54
CA GLU A 195 -16.23 -7.59 -24.86
C GLU A 195 -15.24 -8.05 -25.95
N SER A 196 -13.93 -7.90 -25.72
CA SER A 196 -12.91 -8.37 -26.65
C SER A 196 -12.94 -9.90 -26.85
N LEU A 197 -13.14 -10.66 -25.77
CA LEU A 197 -13.24 -12.12 -25.82
C LEU A 197 -14.53 -12.58 -26.51
N ALA A 198 -15.65 -11.90 -26.25
CA ALA A 198 -16.91 -12.19 -26.90
C ALA A 198 -16.81 -11.99 -28.42
N LYS A 199 -16.15 -10.92 -28.87
CA LYS A 199 -15.85 -10.65 -30.29
C LYS A 199 -14.90 -11.68 -30.92
N GLN A 200 -13.98 -12.25 -30.14
CA GLN A 200 -13.13 -13.33 -30.60
C GLN A 200 -13.89 -14.65 -30.73
N GLN A 201 -14.81 -14.96 -29.81
CA GLN A 201 -15.64 -16.16 -29.85
C GLN A 201 -16.71 -16.11 -30.94
N SER A 202 -17.31 -14.94 -31.20
CA SER A 202 -18.32 -14.77 -32.26
C SER A 202 -17.75 -14.89 -33.68
N GLY A 203 -16.42 -14.93 -33.83
CA GLY A 203 -15.77 -15.01 -35.13
C GLY A 203 -15.70 -13.68 -35.89
N GLU A 204 -16.27 -12.59 -35.38
CA GLU A 204 -16.21 -11.25 -36.00
C GLU A 204 -14.76 -10.77 -36.20
N SER A 205 -13.87 -11.11 -35.26
CA SER A 205 -12.44 -10.82 -35.39
C SER A 205 -11.75 -11.60 -36.51
N ARG A 206 -12.26 -12.80 -36.84
CA ARG A 206 -11.77 -13.60 -37.97
C ARG A 206 -12.26 -13.08 -39.31
N GLU A 207 -13.49 -12.56 -39.42
CA GLU A 207 -13.97 -11.95 -40.67
C GLU A 207 -13.20 -10.68 -41.05
N SER A 208 -12.81 -9.86 -40.07
CA SER A 208 -12.02 -8.65 -40.34
C SER A 208 -10.56 -8.95 -40.76
N GLN A 209 -10.01 -10.12 -40.41
CA GLN A 209 -8.70 -10.58 -40.90
C GLN A 209 -8.82 -11.44 -42.16
N ALA A 210 -9.87 -12.25 -42.26
CA ALA A 210 -10.19 -13.02 -43.45
C ALA A 210 -10.49 -12.10 -44.63
N GLY A 211 -11.20 -10.98 -44.46
CA GLY A 211 -11.41 -10.00 -45.53
C GLY A 211 -10.11 -9.46 -46.13
N ARG A 212 -9.10 -9.18 -45.31
CA ARG A 212 -7.76 -8.79 -45.79
C ARG A 212 -7.03 -9.92 -46.51
N VAL A 213 -7.15 -11.15 -46.01
CA VAL A 213 -6.55 -12.32 -46.68
C VAL A 213 -7.34 -12.71 -47.94
N THR A 214 -8.64 -12.43 -48.02
CA THR A 214 -9.49 -12.78 -49.15
C THR A 214 -9.33 -11.78 -50.30
N GLU A 215 -9.01 -10.51 -50.04
CA GLU A 215 -8.57 -9.58 -51.10
C GLU A 215 -7.21 -10.03 -51.71
N ASP A 216 -6.26 -10.48 -50.89
CA ASP A 216 -4.99 -11.04 -51.39
C ASP A 216 -5.17 -12.43 -52.04
N ARG A 217 -6.22 -13.18 -51.65
CA ARG A 217 -6.47 -14.55 -52.09
C ARG A 217 -7.48 -14.65 -53.24
N GLU A 218 -8.35 -13.67 -53.49
CA GLU A 218 -9.16 -13.58 -54.72
C GLU A 218 -8.28 -13.35 -55.95
N GLN A 219 -7.10 -12.75 -55.77
CA GLN A 219 -6.08 -12.68 -56.81
C GLN A 219 -5.36 -14.03 -57.03
N SER A 220 -5.38 -14.95 -56.04
CA SER A 220 -4.78 -16.29 -56.12
C SER A 220 -5.78 -17.42 -56.41
N THR A 221 -7.08 -17.24 -56.16
CA THR A 221 -8.10 -18.30 -56.22
C THR A 221 -8.95 -18.28 -57.49
N ARG A 222 -8.74 -17.33 -58.40
CA ARG A 222 -9.26 -17.45 -59.78
C ARG A 222 -8.69 -18.65 -60.54
N ASP A 223 -7.64 -19.30 -60.03
CA ASP A 223 -7.02 -20.49 -60.63
C ASP A 223 -7.50 -21.84 -60.06
N ARG A 224 -8.37 -21.87 -59.04
CA ARG A 224 -8.74 -23.15 -58.37
C ARG A 224 -10.23 -23.23 -58.03
N LEU A 225 -11.05 -23.36 -59.06
CA LEU A 225 -12.44 -23.81 -58.95
C LEU A 225 -12.51 -25.30 -59.31
N ALA A 226 -12.80 -26.15 -58.31
CA ALA A 226 -13.72 -27.30 -58.37
C ALA A 226 -13.43 -28.29 -57.23
N THR A 227 -14.27 -28.34 -56.19
CA THR A 227 -15.07 -29.53 -55.76
C THR A 227 -15.63 -29.38 -54.34
N ASN A 228 -16.96 -29.55 -54.25
CA ASN A 228 -17.83 -30.12 -53.20
C ASN A 228 -17.46 -29.92 -51.71
N GLY A 229 -18.33 -29.45 -50.81
CA GLY A 229 -19.79 -29.58 -50.73
C GLY A 229 -20.15 -30.46 -49.53
N GLY A 230 -20.47 -29.85 -48.39
CA GLY A 230 -20.91 -30.56 -47.18
C GLY A 230 -20.99 -29.62 -45.96
N VAL A 231 -22.21 -29.17 -45.65
CA VAL A 231 -22.51 -28.31 -44.50
C VAL A 231 -23.13 -29.19 -43.42
N ASP A 232 -22.31 -29.66 -42.48
CA ASP A 232 -22.79 -30.16 -41.20
C ASP A 232 -22.63 -29.05 -40.17
N SER A 233 -23.79 -28.53 -39.75
CA SER A 233 -23.95 -27.54 -38.69
C SER A 233 -23.63 -28.18 -37.34
N ILE A 234 -22.35 -28.11 -36.95
CA ILE A 234 -21.87 -28.49 -35.63
C ILE A 234 -22.12 -27.30 -34.69
N CYS A 235 -23.05 -27.44 -33.75
CA CYS A 235 -23.05 -26.66 -32.51
C CYS A 235 -21.78 -27.00 -31.74
N MET A 236 -20.68 -26.32 -32.05
CA MET A 236 -19.52 -26.30 -31.18
C MET A 236 -19.89 -25.50 -29.94
N GLU A 237 -20.17 -26.20 -28.83
CA GLU A 237 -19.87 -25.65 -27.51
C GLU A 237 -18.43 -25.15 -27.57
N ALA A 238 -18.27 -23.83 -27.61
CA ALA A 238 -16.97 -23.17 -27.67
C ALA A 238 -16.27 -23.36 -26.31
N GLN A 239 -15.74 -24.57 -26.10
CA GLN A 239 -14.80 -24.83 -25.02
C GLN A 239 -13.61 -23.91 -25.27
N LEU A 240 -13.43 -22.93 -24.38
CA LEU A 240 -12.24 -22.08 -24.39
C LEU A 240 -11.01 -22.97 -24.48
N THR A 241 -10.13 -22.68 -25.42
CA THR A 241 -8.89 -23.45 -25.51
C THR A 241 -8.07 -23.21 -24.22
N PRO A 242 -7.29 -24.19 -23.76
CA PRO A 242 -6.40 -24.02 -22.61
C PRO A 242 -5.54 -22.75 -22.71
N ASP A 243 -5.15 -22.36 -23.93
CA ASP A 243 -4.39 -21.13 -24.22
C ASP A 243 -5.20 -19.85 -24.02
N GLN A 244 -6.49 -19.84 -24.39
CA GLN A 244 -7.38 -18.70 -24.10
C GLN A 244 -7.57 -18.53 -22.60
N VAL A 245 -7.76 -19.64 -21.90
CA VAL A 245 -7.88 -19.66 -20.44
C VAL A 245 -6.58 -19.17 -19.77
N ALA A 246 -5.42 -19.58 -20.30
CA ALA A 246 -4.12 -19.08 -19.84
C ALA A 246 -3.95 -17.57 -20.10
N ASN A 247 -4.32 -17.07 -21.27
CA ASN A 247 -4.25 -15.64 -21.60
C ASN A 247 -5.16 -14.79 -20.71
N ILE A 248 -6.41 -15.22 -20.49
CA ILE A 248 -7.35 -14.55 -19.57
C ILE A 248 -6.76 -14.52 -18.15
N SER A 249 -6.17 -15.63 -17.71
CA SER A 249 -5.56 -15.69 -16.38
C SER A 249 -4.33 -14.77 -16.26
N ALA A 250 -3.51 -14.66 -17.30
CA ALA A 250 -2.38 -13.74 -17.36
C ALA A 250 -2.83 -12.27 -17.37
N GLU A 251 -3.96 -11.97 -18.02
CA GLU A 251 -4.50 -10.62 -18.12
C GLU A 251 -5.25 -10.19 -16.84
N ILE A 252 -5.94 -11.11 -16.16
CA ILE A 252 -6.44 -10.91 -14.78
C ILE A 252 -5.25 -10.68 -13.82
N VAL A 253 -4.12 -11.36 -14.02
CA VAL A 253 -2.87 -11.08 -13.30
C VAL A 253 -2.31 -9.69 -13.67
N GLY A 254 -2.49 -9.23 -14.90
CA GLY A 254 -2.18 -7.85 -15.32
C GLY A 254 -3.08 -6.80 -14.63
N LEU A 255 -4.37 -7.07 -14.52
CA LEU A 255 -5.32 -6.23 -13.75
C LEU A 255 -4.98 -6.23 -12.26
N ARG A 256 -4.44 -7.35 -11.72
CA ARG A 256 -3.86 -7.38 -10.38
C ARG A 256 -2.61 -6.53 -10.25
N GLN A 257 -1.82 -6.38 -11.31
CA GLN A 257 -0.71 -5.41 -11.31
C GLN A 257 -1.23 -3.97 -11.33
N GLN A 258 -2.41 -3.69 -11.91
CA GLN A 258 -3.09 -2.40 -11.77
C GLN A 258 -3.66 -2.19 -10.36
N VAL A 259 -4.18 -3.23 -9.70
CA VAL A 259 -4.55 -3.17 -8.28
C VAL A 259 -3.32 -3.01 -7.39
N ALA A 260 -2.19 -3.63 -7.74
CA ALA A 260 -0.89 -3.41 -7.10
C ALA A 260 -0.31 -2.01 -7.43
N PHE A 261 -0.69 -1.41 -8.55
CA PHE A 261 -0.42 -0.01 -8.86
C PHE A 261 -1.27 0.93 -8.00
N TRP A 262 -2.50 0.52 -7.66
CA TRP A 262 -3.31 1.18 -6.64
C TRP A 262 -2.82 0.93 -5.21
N GLU A 263 -2.27 -0.25 -4.89
CA GLU A 263 -1.51 -0.57 -3.66
C GLU A 263 -0.30 0.34 -3.52
N TYR A 264 0.40 0.55 -4.63
CA TYR A 264 1.48 1.50 -4.74
C TYR A 264 0.95 2.94 -4.53
N ARG A 265 -0.19 3.36 -5.12
CA ARG A 265 -0.84 4.67 -4.83
C ARG A 265 -1.32 4.82 -3.38
N TYR A 266 -1.78 3.74 -2.78
CA TYR A 266 -2.26 3.67 -1.41
C TYR A 266 -1.09 3.77 -0.43
N LEU A 267 -0.05 2.94 -0.60
CA LEU A 267 1.21 3.01 0.15
C LEU A 267 1.99 4.31 -0.11
N ASN A 268 1.79 4.94 -1.26
CA ASN A 268 2.35 6.25 -1.59
C ASN A 268 1.72 7.40 -0.83
N TYR A 269 0.41 7.34 -0.54
CA TYR A 269 -0.20 8.24 0.46
C TYR A 269 0.52 8.13 1.83
N PHE A 270 1.21 7.01 2.06
CA PHE A 270 2.03 6.72 3.24
C PHE A 270 3.55 6.70 2.97
N LEU A 271 4.07 7.18 1.83
CA LEU A 271 5.46 7.60 1.84
C LEU A 271 5.54 8.63 2.96
N VAL A 272 6.28 8.30 4.03
CA VAL A 272 6.45 9.20 5.15
C VAL A 272 6.88 10.54 4.58
N HIS A 273 6.35 11.64 5.10
CA HIS A 273 6.59 12.99 4.57
C HIS A 273 8.06 13.22 4.17
N ARG A 274 9.01 12.70 4.97
CA ARG A 274 10.44 12.71 4.67
C ARG A 274 10.81 11.96 3.39
N THR A 275 10.34 10.74 3.16
CA THR A 275 10.56 10.00 1.91
C THR A 275 10.05 10.77 0.69
N GLN A 276 8.90 11.46 0.83
CA GLN A 276 8.36 12.32 -0.23
C GLN A 276 9.25 13.54 -0.48
N LEU A 277 9.76 14.19 0.58
CA LEU A 277 10.70 15.30 0.46
C LEU A 277 12.00 14.87 -0.24
N VAL A 278 12.54 13.70 0.10
CA VAL A 278 13.73 13.16 -0.54
C VAL A 278 13.49 12.91 -2.03
N LEU A 279 12.36 12.32 -2.38
CA LEU A 279 12.01 12.11 -3.79
C LEU A 279 11.83 13.42 -4.55
N ASN A 280 11.13 14.41 -3.98
CA ASN A 280 10.98 15.73 -4.59
C ASN A 280 12.34 16.42 -4.78
N TRP A 281 13.24 16.31 -3.81
CA TRP A 281 14.59 16.83 -3.91
C TRP A 281 15.39 16.13 -5.02
N LEU A 282 15.29 14.80 -5.14
CA LEU A 282 15.93 14.06 -6.23
C LEU A 282 15.37 14.46 -7.60
N VAL A 283 14.05 14.65 -7.72
CA VAL A 283 13.40 15.14 -8.94
C VAL A 283 13.90 16.53 -9.32
N ASP A 284 13.97 17.46 -8.37
CA ASP A 284 14.47 18.82 -8.60
C ASP A 284 15.94 18.82 -9.07
N ARG A 285 16.80 17.98 -8.48
CA ARG A 285 18.18 17.83 -8.92
C ARG A 285 18.28 17.26 -10.34
N GLN A 286 17.53 16.20 -10.63
CA GLN A 286 17.52 15.58 -11.95
C GLN A 286 17.02 16.55 -13.02
N ALA A 287 15.99 17.35 -12.73
CA ALA A 287 15.49 18.40 -13.62
C ALA A 287 16.54 19.48 -13.91
N LYS A 288 17.46 19.73 -12.96
CA LYS A 288 18.61 20.63 -13.11
C LYS A 288 19.82 19.99 -13.80
N GLY A 289 19.70 18.74 -14.28
CA GLY A 289 20.80 17.98 -14.87
C GLY A 289 21.88 17.60 -13.86
N GLN A 290 21.58 17.67 -12.56
CA GLN A 290 22.54 17.35 -11.50
C GLN A 290 22.47 15.87 -11.19
N SER A 291 23.61 15.21 -11.34
CA SER A 291 23.76 13.82 -10.97
C SER A 291 23.91 13.70 -9.45
N THR A 292 23.32 12.66 -8.85
CA THR A 292 23.28 12.46 -7.40
C THR A 292 23.86 11.10 -7.08
N THR A 293 25.03 11.05 -6.42
CA THR A 293 25.56 9.79 -5.91
C THR A 293 24.82 9.39 -4.63
N GLN A 294 24.80 8.09 -4.33
CA GLN A 294 24.24 7.63 -3.04
C GLN A 294 24.95 8.30 -1.85
N HIS A 295 26.27 8.43 -1.90
CA HIS A 295 27.05 9.03 -0.82
C HIS A 295 26.75 10.52 -0.62
N TYR A 296 26.51 11.26 -1.70
CA TYR A 296 26.09 12.66 -1.64
C TYR A 296 24.66 12.80 -1.11
N CYS A 297 23.76 11.91 -1.53
CA CYS A 297 22.41 11.84 -0.97
C CYS A 297 22.46 11.59 0.54
N GLU A 298 23.21 10.59 1.00
CA GLU A 298 23.37 10.31 2.45
C GLU A 298 23.94 11.50 3.23
N ALA A 299 24.91 12.23 2.67
CA ALA A 299 25.45 13.45 3.29
C ALA A 299 24.40 14.57 3.39
N GLU A 300 23.65 14.84 2.32
CA GLU A 300 22.57 15.83 2.34
C GLU A 300 21.42 15.41 3.25
N LEU A 301 21.06 14.13 3.24
CA LEU A 301 20.07 13.56 4.14
C LEU A 301 20.53 13.66 5.59
N SER A 302 21.80 13.45 5.90
CA SER A 302 22.30 13.60 7.27
C SER A 302 22.13 15.02 7.82
N ALA A 303 22.12 16.04 6.95
CA ALA A 303 21.83 17.42 7.33
C ALA A 303 20.34 17.69 7.58
N ARG A 304 19.43 16.83 7.07
CA ARG A 304 17.97 17.02 7.10
C ARG A 304 17.21 15.96 7.91
N VAL A 305 17.82 14.79 8.11
CA VAL A 305 17.25 13.55 8.65
C VAL A 305 17.93 13.24 9.97
N VAL A 306 17.14 12.88 10.98
CA VAL A 306 17.56 12.87 12.39
C VAL A 306 18.44 11.67 12.72
N SER A 307 18.38 10.60 11.93
CA SER A 307 19.20 9.40 12.16
C SER A 307 19.81 8.80 10.89
N PRO A 308 21.04 8.27 10.93
CA PRO A 308 21.68 7.58 9.80
C PRO A 308 20.88 6.38 9.28
N GLY A 309 20.18 5.67 10.18
CA GLY A 309 19.34 4.53 9.81
C GLY A 309 18.10 4.94 8.99
N GLU A 310 17.54 6.11 9.26
CA GLU A 310 16.38 6.64 8.55
C GLU A 310 16.72 7.00 7.10
N GLY A 311 17.88 7.59 6.83
CA GLY A 311 18.31 7.89 5.45
C GLY A 311 18.41 6.63 4.57
N LYS A 312 19.00 5.56 5.11
CA LYS A 312 19.08 4.27 4.43
C LYS A 312 17.70 3.66 4.19
N ALA A 313 16.82 3.70 5.19
CA ALA A 313 15.46 3.18 5.07
C ALA A 313 14.64 3.95 4.01
N VAL A 314 14.82 5.27 3.94
CA VAL A 314 14.18 6.12 2.92
C VAL A 314 14.64 5.72 1.52
N LEU A 315 15.94 5.58 1.28
CA LEU A 315 16.46 5.16 -0.03
C LEU A 315 16.02 3.75 -0.41
N GLN A 316 16.06 2.81 0.54
CA GLN A 316 15.57 1.45 0.32
C GLN A 316 14.08 1.43 -0.02
N ALA A 317 13.25 2.27 0.62
CA ALA A 317 11.84 2.37 0.29
C ALA A 317 11.65 2.93 -1.13
N LEU A 318 12.35 4.00 -1.49
CA LEU A 318 12.25 4.57 -2.84
C LEU A 318 12.70 3.58 -3.92
N GLU A 319 13.76 2.81 -3.67
CA GLU A 319 14.25 1.78 -4.59
C GLU A 319 13.30 0.58 -4.67
N ALA A 320 12.81 0.07 -3.53
CA ALA A 320 11.84 -1.03 -3.46
C ALA A 320 10.53 -0.71 -4.19
N HIS A 321 10.14 0.57 -4.22
CA HIS A 321 8.99 1.05 -4.96
C HIS A 321 9.28 1.41 -6.42
N ALA A 322 10.52 1.17 -6.89
CA ALA A 322 11.01 1.52 -8.23
C ALA A 322 10.85 3.00 -8.58
N LEU A 323 10.99 3.88 -7.59
CA LEU A 323 10.92 5.34 -7.76
C LEU A 323 12.26 5.96 -8.08
N ILE A 324 13.29 5.31 -7.58
CA ILE A 324 14.67 5.59 -7.92
C ILE A 324 15.34 4.29 -8.34
N SER A 325 16.41 4.41 -9.10
CA SER A 325 17.32 3.31 -9.42
C SER A 325 18.72 3.72 -8.98
N ALA A 326 19.42 2.83 -8.28
CA ALA A 326 20.81 3.00 -7.87
C ALA A 326 21.76 2.29 -8.84
N ALA A 327 21.74 2.66 -10.12
CA ALA A 327 22.63 2.06 -11.12
C ALA A 327 24.01 2.71 -11.09
N GLY A 328 25.07 1.92 -10.83
CA GLY A 328 26.45 2.43 -10.84
C GLY A 328 26.77 3.44 -9.74
N GLY A 329 26.09 3.35 -8.58
CA GLY A 329 26.25 4.29 -7.46
C GLY A 329 25.60 5.66 -7.68
N MET A 330 24.89 5.83 -8.80
CA MET A 330 24.13 7.02 -9.14
C MET A 330 22.66 6.77 -8.87
N LEU A 331 22.02 7.70 -8.15
CA LEU A 331 20.58 7.72 -7.94
C LEU A 331 19.93 8.46 -9.12
N VAL A 332 19.10 7.73 -9.85
CA VAL A 332 18.31 8.26 -10.96
C VAL A 332 16.83 8.07 -10.62
N VAL A 333 16.05 9.13 -10.70
CA VAL A 333 14.59 9.05 -10.57
C VAL A 333 14.05 8.40 -11.84
N THR A 334 13.28 7.33 -11.66
CA THR A 334 12.67 6.58 -12.76
C THR A 334 11.48 7.35 -13.34
N PRO A 335 10.97 6.98 -14.54
CA PRO A 335 9.72 7.53 -15.05
C PRO A 335 8.56 7.41 -14.03
N LYS A 336 8.49 6.27 -13.33
CA LYS A 336 7.51 6.02 -12.26
C LYS A 336 7.64 7.01 -11.09
N GLY A 337 8.87 7.40 -10.72
CA GLY A 337 9.13 8.41 -9.69
C GLY A 337 8.65 9.80 -10.09
N LEU A 338 8.85 10.18 -11.36
CA LEU A 338 8.36 11.45 -11.89
C LEU A 338 6.83 11.49 -11.96
N ASP A 339 6.21 10.45 -12.52
CA ASP A 339 4.76 10.32 -12.58
C ASP A 339 4.14 10.38 -11.19
N TYR A 340 4.81 9.79 -10.20
CA TYR A 340 4.38 9.82 -8.83
C TYR A 340 4.37 11.23 -8.23
N VAL A 341 5.45 12.00 -8.39
CA VAL A 341 5.51 13.38 -7.89
C VAL A 341 4.44 14.26 -8.55
N ASN A 342 4.24 14.10 -9.86
CA ASN A 342 3.21 14.83 -10.60
C ASN A 342 1.80 14.48 -10.12
N TRP A 343 1.53 13.19 -9.90
CA TRP A 343 0.23 12.71 -9.44
C TRP A 343 -0.08 13.09 -7.98
N ARG A 344 0.90 12.95 -7.08
CA ARG A 344 0.74 13.26 -5.65
C ARG A 344 0.45 14.74 -5.43
N GLY A 345 0.90 15.60 -6.34
CA GLY A 345 0.80 17.05 -6.21
C GLY A 345 1.81 17.63 -5.22
N PRO A 346 1.69 18.92 -4.86
CA PRO A 346 2.60 19.59 -3.92
C PRO A 346 2.51 18.97 -2.53
N ILE A 347 3.64 18.93 -1.80
CA ILE A 347 3.64 18.46 -0.39
C ILE A 347 2.92 19.54 0.41
N PRO A 348 1.85 19.21 1.18
CA PRO A 348 1.26 20.18 2.08
C PRO A 348 2.38 20.76 2.92
N GLN A 349 2.56 22.08 2.85
CA GLN A 349 3.44 22.79 3.77
C GLN A 349 2.74 22.73 5.12
N GLY A 350 2.83 21.59 5.81
CA GLY A 350 2.39 21.51 7.19
C GLY A 350 3.17 22.58 7.94
N ASP A 351 2.47 23.42 8.71
CA ASP A 351 3.04 24.54 9.47
C ASP A 351 4.37 24.11 10.08
N VAL A 352 5.46 24.43 9.38
CA VAL A 352 6.79 24.26 9.91
C VAL A 352 6.85 25.39 10.92
N ALA A 353 6.48 25.07 12.17
CA ALA A 353 6.62 25.97 13.29
C ALA A 353 8.08 26.46 13.25
N SER A 354 8.23 27.68 12.75
CA SER A 354 9.48 28.42 12.64
C SER A 354 10.04 28.69 14.03
#